data_AF-A0A4U8YRS9-F1
#
_entry.id   AF-A0A4U8YRS9-F1
#
_cell.length_a   1.000
_cell.length_b   1.000
_cell.length_c   1.000
_cell.angle_alpha   90.00
_cell.angle_beta   90.00
_cell.angle_gamma   90.00
#
_symmetry.space_group_name_H-M   'P 1'
#
loop_
_entity.id
_entity.type
_entity.pdbx_description
1 polymer ?
#
loop_
_entity_poly.entity_id
_entity_poly.type
_entity_poly.pdbx_seq_one_letter_code
_entity_poly.pdbx_strand_id
1 'polypeptide(L)'
;MHSTRFGSCVVGYLAAVLACVLFLAFLGVGCDDSDSYEARLEEARIAADGGDYDTAIAILSGLEQTGEVLENLSTAYAGKAGVDSLAIYSGAADGGGGTIDQFGRMLGQGDEGLLACSEIGATLSTMDQAITALIGSAGGTSGLSDYGKAKLGIYGLTDAVLILGQIFCRNFGDRFTPPDFVGLTEAWIKEARGLVAGDFVTLRITPEELAQINRDVGFVSLAAAALGPGNVLGREFEAFLGEIDTGGDGAVSFIELIDYVNTLGE
;
A
#
# COMPACT_ATOMS: atom_id res chain seq x y z
N MET A 1 2.82 -44.49 79.51
CA MET A 1 3.38 -44.72 78.17
C MET A 1 2.41 -44.14 77.16
N HIS A 2 2.75 -42.97 76.62
CA HIS A 2 1.96 -42.23 75.64
C HIS A 2 2.73 -42.13 74.33
N SER A 3 1.96 -42.00 73.24
CA SER A 3 2.35 -41.48 71.93
C SER A 3 2.87 -42.48 70.89
N THR A 4 1.97 -42.89 69.98
CA THR A 4 2.25 -43.10 68.54
C THR A 4 0.92 -43.12 67.76
N ARG A 5 0.29 -41.95 67.53
CA ARG A 5 -0.86 -41.80 66.60
C ARG A 5 -0.91 -40.40 65.95
N PHE A 6 0.22 -39.92 65.42
CA PHE A 6 0.25 -38.62 64.71
C PHE A 6 0.78 -38.69 63.26
N GLY A 7 1.23 -39.86 62.77
CA GLY A 7 1.88 -39.97 61.46
C GLY A 7 0.96 -40.10 60.24
N SER A 8 -0.27 -40.60 60.39
CA SER A 8 -1.11 -40.99 59.24
C SER A 8 -1.98 -39.86 58.66
N CYS A 9 -2.25 -38.81 59.43
CA CYS A 9 -3.09 -37.68 58.95
C CYS A 9 -2.32 -36.70 58.06
N VAL A 10 -1.02 -36.50 58.31
CA VAL A 10 -0.21 -35.51 57.58
C VAL A 10 0.10 -35.98 56.16
N VAL A 11 0.33 -37.29 55.97
CA VAL A 11 0.66 -37.88 54.66
C VAL A 11 -0.55 -37.84 53.70
N GLY A 12 -1.76 -38.07 54.20
CA GLY A 12 -2.98 -37.97 53.38
C GLY A 12 -3.28 -36.53 52.95
N TYR A 13 -3.02 -35.55 53.82
CA TYR A 13 -3.21 -34.13 53.49
C TYR A 13 -2.19 -33.65 52.45
N LEU A 14 -0.93 -34.08 52.56
CA LEU A 14 0.11 -33.72 51.59
C LEU A 14 -0.18 -34.31 50.20
N ALA A 15 -0.66 -35.55 50.13
CA ALA A 15 -1.04 -36.19 48.87
C ALA A 15 -2.26 -35.52 48.20
N ALA A 16 -3.26 -35.10 49.00
CA ALA A 16 -4.44 -34.39 48.49
C ALA A 16 -4.09 -32.97 48.00
N VAL A 17 -3.21 -32.24 48.71
CA VAL A 17 -2.74 -30.92 48.28
C VAL A 17 -1.89 -31.04 47.02
N LEU A 18 -0.99 -32.03 46.92
CA LEU A 18 -0.21 -32.25 45.70
C LEU A 18 -1.11 -32.61 44.50
N ALA A 19 -2.12 -33.46 44.70
CA ALA A 19 -3.08 -33.82 43.67
C ALA A 19 -3.91 -32.61 43.21
N CYS A 20 -4.37 -31.75 44.14
CA CYS A 20 -5.09 -30.53 43.80
C CYS A 20 -4.20 -29.50 43.08
N VAL A 21 -2.93 -29.35 43.46
CA VAL A 21 -1.99 -28.43 42.79
C VAL A 21 -1.62 -28.96 41.40
N LEU A 22 -1.47 -30.27 41.22
CA LEU A 22 -1.27 -30.88 39.89
C LEU A 22 -2.52 -30.76 39.01
N PHE A 23 -3.71 -30.91 39.57
CA PHE A 23 -4.97 -30.74 38.84
C PHE A 23 -5.20 -29.27 38.45
N LEU A 24 -4.83 -28.31 39.31
CA LEU A 24 -4.84 -26.89 38.98
C LEU A 24 -3.74 -26.49 37.98
N ALA A 25 -2.60 -27.18 37.96
CA ALA A 25 -1.56 -27.00 36.93
C ALA A 25 -1.98 -27.58 35.57
N PHE A 26 -2.79 -28.66 35.55
CA PHE A 26 -3.38 -29.21 34.31
C PHE A 26 -4.56 -28.39 33.80
N LEU A 27 -5.30 -27.69 34.69
CA LEU A 27 -6.32 -26.70 34.32
C LEU A 27 -5.73 -25.30 34.05
N GLY A 28 -4.45 -25.10 34.37
CA GLY A 28 -3.66 -23.91 34.09
C GLY A 28 -2.86 -23.98 32.79
N VAL A 29 -3.03 -25.04 31.99
CA VAL A 29 -2.85 -24.93 30.54
C VAL A 29 -4.04 -24.12 30.07
N GLY A 30 -3.93 -22.79 30.18
CA GLY A 30 -4.85 -21.89 29.52
C GLY A 30 -4.91 -22.33 28.07
N CYS A 31 -6.12 -22.59 27.58
CA CYS A 31 -6.38 -22.59 26.16
C CYS A 31 -5.90 -21.22 25.66
N ASP A 32 -4.74 -21.24 25.03
CA ASP A 32 -4.09 -20.09 24.43
C ASP A 32 -4.96 -19.71 23.22
N ASP A 33 -5.92 -18.81 23.43
CA ASP A 33 -6.80 -18.28 22.38
C ASP A 33 -6.03 -17.45 21.33
N SER A 34 -4.71 -17.31 21.49
CA SER A 34 -3.80 -16.59 20.58
C SER A 34 -3.64 -17.26 19.20
N ASP A 35 -3.93 -18.57 19.08
CA ASP A 35 -3.81 -19.30 17.81
C ASP A 35 -5.09 -19.30 16.95
N SER A 36 -6.18 -18.70 17.43
CA SER A 36 -7.43 -18.65 16.66
C SER A 36 -7.31 -17.77 15.41
N TYR A 37 -8.02 -18.12 14.33
CA TYR A 37 -8.04 -17.33 13.10
C TYR A 37 -8.36 -15.86 13.36
N GLU A 38 -9.37 -15.58 14.20
CA GLU A 38 -9.79 -14.22 14.55
C GLU A 38 -8.72 -13.47 15.36
N ALA A 39 -8.06 -14.14 16.32
CA ALA A 39 -7.00 -13.52 17.10
C ALA A 39 -5.80 -13.13 16.22
N ARG A 40 -5.39 -14.01 15.30
CA ARG A 40 -4.30 -13.72 14.36
C ARG A 40 -4.68 -12.63 13.35
N LEU A 41 -5.92 -12.62 12.86
CA LEU A 41 -6.41 -11.57 11.98
C LEU A 41 -6.41 -10.21 12.68
N GLU A 42 -6.84 -10.15 13.93
CA GLU A 42 -6.82 -8.92 14.73
C GLU A 42 -5.39 -8.49 15.07
N GLU A 43 -4.51 -9.43 15.42
CA GLU A 43 -3.08 -9.13 15.66
C GLU A 43 -2.43 -8.50 14.42
N ALA A 44 -2.73 -9.01 13.23
CA ALA A 44 -2.26 -8.42 11.99
C ALA A 44 -2.79 -7.00 11.76
N ARG A 45 -4.05 -6.73 12.08
CA ARG A 45 -4.65 -5.39 11.98
C ARG A 45 -3.98 -4.42 12.94
N ILE A 46 -3.77 -4.83 14.18
CA ILE A 46 -3.04 -4.03 15.18
C ILE A 46 -1.62 -3.72 14.70
N ALA A 47 -0.92 -4.69 14.13
CA ALA A 47 0.41 -4.48 13.56
C ALA A 47 0.38 -3.48 12.40
N ALA A 48 -0.57 -3.61 11.47
CA ALA A 48 -0.73 -2.68 10.34
C ALA A 48 -1.07 -1.25 10.81
N ASP A 49 -2.00 -1.11 11.76
CA ASP A 49 -2.38 0.18 12.36
C ASP A 49 -1.20 0.82 13.11
N GLY A 50 -0.32 0.00 13.69
CA GLY A 50 0.93 0.42 14.32
C GLY A 50 2.07 0.75 13.35
N GLY A 51 1.85 0.58 12.04
CA GLY A 51 2.87 0.78 11.00
C GLY A 51 3.88 -0.37 10.86
N ASP A 52 3.72 -1.47 11.59
CA ASP A 52 4.53 -2.68 11.45
C ASP A 52 3.95 -3.59 10.36
N TYR A 53 4.06 -3.11 9.12
CA TYR A 53 3.50 -3.79 7.96
C TYR A 53 4.18 -5.13 7.66
N ASP A 54 5.46 -5.28 8.00
CA ASP A 54 6.18 -6.54 7.83
C ASP A 54 5.59 -7.64 8.71
N THR A 55 5.33 -7.34 9.98
CA THR A 55 4.64 -8.26 10.89
C THR A 55 3.21 -8.56 10.41
N ALA A 56 2.45 -7.53 10.02
CA ALA A 56 1.10 -7.72 9.49
C ALA A 56 1.07 -8.66 8.27
N ILE A 57 1.96 -8.43 7.29
CA ILE A 57 2.09 -9.26 6.08
C ILE A 57 2.46 -10.69 6.45
N ALA A 58 3.42 -10.88 7.37
CA ALA A 58 3.86 -12.20 7.79
C ALA A 58 2.72 -13.01 8.44
N ILE A 59 1.91 -12.38 9.30
CA ILE A 59 0.77 -13.03 9.95
C ILE A 59 -0.30 -13.39 8.91
N LEU A 60 -0.72 -12.42 8.09
CA LEU A 60 -1.81 -12.59 7.12
C LEU A 60 -1.48 -13.59 6.01
N SER A 61 -0.22 -13.62 5.55
CA SER A 61 0.24 -14.60 4.55
C SER A 61 0.21 -16.04 5.08
N GLY A 62 0.20 -16.20 6.41
CA GLY A 62 0.07 -17.49 7.09
C GLY A 62 -1.36 -17.89 7.45
N LEU A 63 -2.38 -17.13 7.03
CA LEU A 63 -3.80 -17.45 7.21
C LEU A 63 -4.40 -18.08 5.92
N GLU A 64 -5.59 -18.66 6.04
CA GLU A 64 -6.37 -19.05 4.86
C GLU A 64 -6.70 -17.79 4.04
N GLN A 65 -6.45 -17.84 2.73
CA GLN A 65 -6.56 -16.69 1.83
C GLN A 65 -8.02 -16.42 1.45
N THR A 66 -8.80 -15.99 2.43
CA THR A 66 -10.18 -15.52 2.26
C THR A 66 -10.20 -14.11 1.68
N GLY A 67 -11.37 -13.64 1.23
CA GLY A 67 -11.53 -12.27 0.75
C GLY A 67 -11.11 -11.23 1.79
N GLU A 68 -11.49 -11.44 3.06
CA GLU A 68 -11.11 -10.55 4.15
C GLU A 68 -9.60 -10.51 4.40
N VAL A 69 -8.93 -11.68 4.42
CA VAL A 69 -7.47 -11.73 4.59
C VAL A 69 -6.76 -11.04 3.44
N LEU A 70 -7.21 -11.24 2.20
CA LEU A 70 -6.64 -10.61 1.02
C LEU A 70 -6.83 -9.09 1.01
N GLU A 71 -7.96 -8.59 1.50
CA GLU A 71 -8.19 -7.14 1.63
C GLU A 71 -7.26 -6.52 2.70
N ASN A 72 -7.06 -7.22 3.82
CA ASN A 72 -6.12 -6.79 4.86
C ASN A 72 -4.66 -6.87 4.36
N LEU A 73 -4.29 -7.91 3.61
CA LEU A 73 -2.98 -8.03 2.96
C LEU A 73 -2.73 -6.88 2.00
N SER A 74 -3.72 -6.57 1.16
CA SER A 74 -3.64 -5.45 0.24
C SER A 74 -3.35 -4.14 0.96
N THR A 75 -4.07 -3.88 2.06
CA THR A 75 -3.87 -2.68 2.88
C THR A 75 -2.48 -2.66 3.53
N ALA A 76 -1.98 -3.80 4.03
CA ALA A 76 -0.65 -3.90 4.62
C ALA A 76 0.47 -3.70 3.59
N TYR A 77 0.34 -4.28 2.38
CA TYR A 77 1.28 -4.04 1.28
C TYR A 77 1.28 -2.56 0.85
N ALA A 78 0.11 -1.95 0.69
CA ALA A 78 0.02 -0.52 0.35
C ALA A 78 0.68 0.36 1.42
N GLY A 79 0.41 0.09 2.71
CA GLY A 79 1.05 0.79 3.82
C GLY A 79 2.57 0.62 3.81
N LYS A 80 3.07 -0.59 3.55
CA LYS A 80 4.51 -0.86 3.39
C LYS A 80 5.15 -0.08 2.24
N ALA A 81 4.40 0.15 1.17
CA ALA A 81 4.83 0.97 0.05
C ALA A 81 4.72 2.49 0.33
N GLY A 82 4.28 2.89 1.52
CA GLY A 82 4.09 4.29 1.91
C GLY A 82 2.73 4.87 1.53
N VAL A 83 1.78 4.05 1.10
CA VAL A 83 0.44 4.49 0.66
C VAL A 83 -0.58 4.32 1.77
N ASP A 84 -1.01 5.45 2.35
CA ASP A 84 -2.17 5.48 3.24
C ASP A 84 -3.43 5.89 2.45
N SER A 85 -4.12 4.87 1.94
CA SER A 85 -5.37 5.06 1.17
C SER A 85 -6.47 5.80 1.95
N LEU A 86 -6.51 5.67 3.28
CA LEU A 86 -7.50 6.35 4.12
C LEU A 86 -7.15 7.82 4.27
N ALA A 87 -5.87 8.14 4.50
CA ALA A 87 -5.38 9.51 4.52
C ALA A 87 -5.66 10.21 3.20
N ILE A 88 -5.41 9.58 2.05
CA ILE A 88 -5.70 10.16 0.72
C ILE A 88 -7.20 10.39 0.54
N TYR A 89 -8.03 9.42 0.92
CA TYR A 89 -9.48 9.54 0.83
C TYR A 89 -10.01 10.71 1.67
N SER A 90 -9.41 10.96 2.84
CA SER A 90 -9.78 12.05 3.75
C SER A 90 -9.16 13.41 3.39
N GLY A 91 -7.94 13.41 2.84
CA GLY A 91 -7.11 14.59 2.57
C GLY A 91 -7.34 15.22 1.20
N ALA A 92 -8.00 14.52 0.27
CA ALA A 92 -8.47 15.12 -0.99
C ALA A 92 -9.41 16.34 -0.76
N ALA A 93 -9.88 16.60 0.46
CA ALA A 93 -10.71 17.75 0.80
C ALA A 93 -9.95 19.08 0.95
N ASP A 94 -8.64 19.07 1.21
CA ASP A 94 -7.86 20.29 1.51
C ASP A 94 -7.00 20.69 0.31
N GLY A 95 -7.66 21.27 -0.70
CA GLY A 95 -7.10 21.64 -2.00
C GLY A 95 -5.91 22.61 -1.93
N GLY A 96 -4.85 22.28 -2.69
CA GLY A 96 -3.72 23.19 -2.88
C GLY A 96 -2.58 22.70 -3.79
N GLY A 97 -2.56 21.45 -4.24
CA GLY A 97 -1.57 20.93 -5.21
C GLY A 97 -2.20 19.90 -6.14
N GLY A 98 -1.63 19.73 -7.34
CA GLY A 98 -2.10 18.74 -8.31
C GLY A 98 -1.93 17.31 -7.81
N THR A 99 -2.57 16.35 -8.47
CA THR A 99 -2.65 14.98 -7.96
C THR A 99 -1.27 14.33 -7.83
N ILE A 100 -0.33 14.62 -8.73
CA ILE A 100 1.06 14.13 -8.60
C ILE A 100 1.76 14.67 -7.35
N ASP A 101 1.59 15.95 -7.01
CA ASP A 101 2.23 16.55 -5.82
C ASP A 101 1.82 15.85 -4.52
N GLN A 102 0.54 15.49 -4.40
CA GLN A 102 0.01 14.80 -3.24
C GLN A 102 0.62 13.40 -3.09
N PHE A 103 0.69 12.64 -4.18
CA PHE A 103 1.27 11.31 -4.18
C PHE A 103 2.79 11.33 -4.02
N GLY A 104 3.48 12.29 -4.64
CA GLY A 104 4.92 12.46 -4.49
C GLY A 104 5.35 12.76 -3.06
N ARG A 105 4.66 13.67 -2.37
CA ARG A 105 4.95 13.97 -0.96
C ARG A 105 4.63 12.83 0.00
N MET A 106 3.67 11.99 -0.35
CA MET A 106 3.32 10.82 0.44
C MET A 106 4.34 9.68 0.27
N LEU A 107 4.85 9.48 -0.96
CA LEU A 107 5.80 8.42 -1.29
C LEU A 107 7.25 8.79 -0.96
N GLY A 108 7.60 10.07 -1.08
CA GLY A 108 8.96 10.56 -0.94
C GLY A 108 9.21 11.36 0.35
N GLN A 109 10.44 11.83 0.50
CA GLN A 109 10.90 12.59 1.64
C GLN A 109 10.90 14.10 1.35
N GLY A 110 10.51 14.89 2.36
CA GLY A 110 10.52 16.35 2.29
C GLY A 110 9.47 16.94 1.35
N ASP A 111 9.52 18.25 1.16
CA ASP A 111 8.50 18.99 0.40
C ASP A 111 8.48 18.67 -1.10
N GLU A 112 9.61 18.17 -1.61
CA GLU A 112 9.83 17.78 -3.01
C GLU A 112 9.41 16.33 -3.31
N GLY A 113 9.06 15.54 -2.29
CA GLY A 113 8.70 14.14 -2.46
C GLY A 113 9.84 13.32 -3.05
N LEU A 114 11.06 13.48 -2.52
CA LEU A 114 12.24 12.81 -3.04
C LEU A 114 12.22 11.32 -2.70
N LEU A 115 12.36 10.49 -3.73
CA LEU A 115 12.45 9.03 -3.61
C LEU A 115 13.79 8.56 -4.19
N ALA A 116 14.49 7.68 -3.48
CA ALA A 116 15.74 7.13 -3.98
C ALA A 116 15.46 6.18 -5.15
N CYS A 117 16.20 6.33 -6.26
CA CYS A 117 16.04 5.52 -7.45
C CYS A 117 16.20 4.01 -7.18
N SER A 118 17.00 3.65 -6.16
CA SER A 118 17.19 2.25 -5.73
C SER A 118 15.97 1.65 -5.03
N GLU A 119 15.08 2.47 -4.47
CA GLU A 119 13.92 2.02 -3.69
C GLU A 119 12.70 1.79 -4.60
N ILE A 120 12.60 2.51 -5.71
CA ILE A 120 11.45 2.48 -6.64
C ILE A 120 11.06 1.05 -7.04
N GLY A 121 12.03 0.21 -7.42
CA GLY A 121 11.74 -1.15 -7.86
C GLY A 121 11.13 -2.03 -6.75
N ALA A 122 11.57 -1.86 -5.51
CA ALA A 122 10.99 -2.59 -4.37
C ALA A 122 9.59 -2.06 -4.02
N THR A 123 9.38 -0.74 -4.12
CA THR A 123 8.07 -0.11 -3.91
C THR A 123 7.07 -0.54 -4.97
N LEU A 124 7.43 -0.54 -6.26
CA LEU A 124 6.61 -1.06 -7.36
C LEU A 124 6.22 -2.52 -7.13
N SER A 125 7.17 -3.37 -6.75
CA SER A 125 6.88 -4.77 -6.44
C SER A 125 5.90 -4.91 -5.27
N THR A 126 5.95 -4.01 -4.29
CA THR A 126 5.04 -4.01 -3.14
C THR A 126 3.65 -3.52 -3.54
N MET A 127 3.56 -2.51 -4.41
CA MET A 127 2.30 -2.03 -4.97
C MET A 127 1.61 -3.10 -5.84
N ASP A 128 2.35 -3.83 -6.68
CA ASP A 128 1.82 -4.96 -7.45
C ASP A 128 1.22 -6.04 -6.53
N GLN A 129 1.85 -6.31 -5.37
CA GLN A 129 1.29 -7.20 -4.36
C GLN A 129 0.00 -6.65 -3.74
N ALA A 130 -0.04 -5.35 -3.44
CA ALA A 130 -1.23 -4.68 -2.91
C ALA A 130 -2.43 -4.74 -3.88
N ILE A 131 -2.17 -4.46 -5.17
CA ILE A 131 -3.15 -4.51 -6.26
C ILE A 131 -3.65 -5.94 -6.46
N THR A 132 -2.73 -6.90 -6.55
CA THR A 132 -3.07 -8.32 -6.75
C THR A 132 -3.94 -8.86 -5.62
N ALA A 133 -3.58 -8.56 -4.37
CA ALA A 133 -4.35 -8.97 -3.19
C ALA A 133 -5.75 -8.31 -3.19
N LEU A 134 -5.86 -7.03 -3.54
CA LEU A 134 -7.15 -6.34 -3.59
C LEU A 134 -8.07 -6.93 -4.65
N ILE A 135 -7.56 -7.16 -5.86
CA ILE A 135 -8.37 -7.76 -6.93
C ILE A 135 -8.75 -9.19 -6.54
N GLY A 136 -7.83 -9.93 -5.92
CA GLY A 136 -8.05 -11.28 -5.42
C GLY A 136 -9.14 -11.35 -4.35
N SER A 137 -9.23 -10.35 -3.45
CA SER A 137 -10.21 -10.34 -2.35
C SER A 137 -11.66 -10.39 -2.83
N ALA A 138 -11.92 -9.83 -4.02
CA ALA A 138 -13.22 -9.79 -4.64
C ALA A 138 -13.38 -10.74 -5.85
N GLY A 139 -12.36 -11.57 -6.14
CA GLY A 139 -12.36 -12.49 -7.29
C GLY A 139 -12.28 -11.78 -8.66
N GLY A 140 -11.89 -10.51 -8.70
CA GLY A 140 -11.80 -9.70 -9.91
C GLY A 140 -12.20 -8.24 -9.69
N THR A 141 -11.81 -7.37 -10.62
CA THR A 141 -12.09 -5.91 -10.55
C THR A 141 -13.59 -5.59 -10.55
N SER A 142 -14.40 -6.38 -11.24
CA SER A 142 -15.87 -6.23 -11.27
C SER A 142 -16.53 -6.59 -9.94
N GLY A 143 -15.88 -7.41 -9.10
CA GLY A 143 -16.39 -7.82 -7.79
C GLY A 143 -16.14 -6.80 -6.69
N LEU A 144 -15.28 -5.80 -6.94
CA LEU A 144 -14.95 -4.78 -5.96
C LEU A 144 -16.16 -3.89 -5.66
N SER A 145 -16.32 -3.56 -4.38
CA SER A 145 -17.21 -2.48 -3.95
C SER A 145 -16.72 -1.14 -4.49
N ASP A 146 -17.55 -0.10 -4.42
CA ASP A 146 -17.13 1.24 -4.87
C ASP A 146 -15.94 1.76 -4.06
N TYR A 147 -15.88 1.43 -2.76
CA TYR A 147 -14.72 1.70 -1.93
C TYR A 147 -13.47 0.89 -2.37
N GLY A 148 -13.65 -0.39 -2.71
CA GLY A 148 -12.57 -1.21 -3.26
C GLY A 148 -12.04 -0.68 -4.60
N LYS A 149 -12.92 -0.17 -5.47
CA LYS A 149 -12.52 0.50 -6.72
C LYS A 149 -11.77 1.81 -6.43
N ALA A 150 -12.23 2.60 -5.46
CA ALA A 150 -11.52 3.80 -5.04
C ALA A 150 -10.09 3.48 -4.55
N LYS A 151 -9.93 2.47 -3.68
CA LYS A 151 -8.60 1.96 -3.28
C LYS A 151 -7.76 1.53 -4.49
N LEU A 152 -8.36 0.78 -5.41
CA LEU A 152 -7.65 0.30 -6.60
C LEU A 152 -7.19 1.47 -7.50
N GLY A 153 -7.98 2.54 -7.64
CA GLY A 153 -7.57 3.75 -8.35
C GLY A 153 -6.42 4.48 -7.67
N ILE A 154 -6.45 4.59 -6.33
CA ILE A 154 -5.33 5.13 -5.55
C ILE A 154 -4.05 4.31 -5.83
N TYR A 155 -4.15 2.98 -5.79
CA TYR A 155 -3.00 2.10 -6.03
C TYR A 155 -2.49 2.21 -7.47
N GLY A 156 -3.39 2.24 -8.45
CA GLY A 156 -3.04 2.43 -9.86
C GLY A 156 -2.33 3.77 -10.09
N LEU A 157 -2.88 4.87 -9.56
CA LEU A 157 -2.23 6.18 -9.70
C LEU A 157 -0.84 6.20 -9.03
N THR A 158 -0.72 5.59 -7.85
CA THR A 158 0.57 5.46 -7.16
C THR A 158 1.57 4.67 -8.02
N ASP A 159 1.16 3.52 -8.56
CA ASP A 159 2.02 2.67 -9.41
C ASP A 159 2.45 3.41 -10.68
N ALA A 160 1.54 4.11 -11.34
CA ALA A 160 1.84 4.96 -12.51
C ALA A 160 2.86 6.06 -12.19
N VAL A 161 2.72 6.74 -11.05
CA VAL A 161 3.67 7.77 -10.58
C VAL A 161 5.05 7.16 -10.27
N LEU A 162 5.09 5.97 -9.67
CA LEU A 162 6.36 5.25 -9.42
C LEU A 162 7.04 4.79 -10.72
N ILE A 163 6.28 4.36 -11.72
CA ILE A 163 6.81 4.02 -13.06
C ILE A 163 7.41 5.27 -13.73
N LEU A 164 6.72 6.41 -13.65
CA LEU A 164 7.28 7.69 -14.11
C LEU A 164 8.59 8.01 -13.39
N GLY A 165 8.63 7.83 -12.07
CA GLY A 165 9.86 7.94 -11.28
C GLY A 165 10.98 7.03 -11.77
N GLN A 166 10.68 5.76 -12.05
CA GLN A 166 11.64 4.79 -12.58
C GLN A 166 12.17 5.22 -13.96
N ILE A 167 11.28 5.71 -14.83
CA ILE A 167 11.63 6.24 -16.15
C ILE A 167 12.58 7.43 -15.99
N PHE A 168 12.29 8.39 -15.11
CA PHE A 168 13.16 9.54 -14.87
C PHE A 168 14.52 9.13 -14.29
N CYS A 169 14.54 8.27 -13.28
CA CYS A 169 15.77 7.72 -12.70
C CYS A 169 16.65 7.06 -13.76
N ARG A 170 16.08 6.22 -14.63
CA ARG A 170 16.83 5.55 -15.69
C ARG A 170 17.41 6.52 -16.72
N ASN A 171 16.66 7.55 -17.08
CA ASN A 171 17.05 8.47 -18.16
C ASN A 171 17.96 9.61 -17.67
N PHE A 172 17.81 10.04 -16.42
CA PHE A 172 18.42 11.28 -15.91
C PHE A 172 18.85 11.23 -14.43
N GLY A 173 18.78 10.08 -13.76
CA GLY A 173 19.05 9.95 -12.31
C GLY A 173 20.40 10.53 -11.87
N ASP A 174 21.41 10.46 -12.73
CA ASP A 174 22.75 10.99 -12.51
C ASP A 174 22.84 12.53 -12.60
N ARG A 175 21.82 13.18 -13.16
CA ARG A 175 21.74 14.64 -13.37
C ARG A 175 20.93 15.36 -12.31
N PHE A 176 20.17 14.63 -11.50
CA PHE A 176 19.35 15.20 -10.45
C PHE A 176 20.18 15.60 -9.24
N THR A 177 19.62 16.48 -8.40
CA THR A 177 20.23 16.89 -7.14
C THR A 177 19.24 16.62 -6.01
N PRO A 178 19.56 15.72 -5.06
CA PRO A 178 20.74 14.85 -5.04
C PRO A 178 20.73 13.82 -6.19
N PRO A 179 21.91 13.34 -6.64
CA PRO A 179 21.98 12.30 -7.68
C PRO A 179 21.40 10.99 -7.15
N ASP A 180 20.82 10.20 -8.06
CA ASP A 180 20.08 8.96 -7.76
C ASP A 180 18.82 9.16 -6.90
N PHE A 181 18.25 10.37 -6.90
CA PHE A 181 16.93 10.66 -6.36
C PHE A 181 16.05 11.28 -7.44
N VAL A 182 14.75 10.99 -7.37
CA VAL A 182 13.71 11.61 -8.20
C VAL A 182 12.68 12.26 -7.29
N GLY A 183 12.30 13.50 -7.60
CA GLY A 183 11.14 14.13 -6.98
C GLY A 183 9.90 13.81 -7.80
N LEU A 184 8.84 13.41 -7.11
CA LEU A 184 7.56 13.05 -7.73
C LEU A 184 6.54 14.17 -7.56
N THR A 185 6.99 15.42 -7.67
CA THR A 185 6.16 16.63 -7.61
C THR A 185 6.26 17.39 -8.92
N GLU A 186 5.21 18.11 -9.31
CA GLU A 186 5.16 18.94 -10.52
C GLU A 186 6.25 20.02 -10.49
N ALA A 187 6.50 20.60 -9.31
CA ALA A 187 7.56 21.58 -9.10
C ALA A 187 8.95 20.99 -9.39
N TRP A 188 9.21 19.77 -8.92
CA TRP A 188 10.47 19.10 -9.17
C TRP A 188 10.60 18.67 -10.63
N ILE A 189 9.53 18.18 -11.26
CA ILE A 189 9.53 17.82 -12.68
C ILE A 189 9.80 19.05 -13.56
N LYS A 190 9.25 20.22 -13.20
CA LYS A 190 9.56 21.51 -13.86
C LYS A 190 11.04 21.87 -13.74
N GLU A 191 11.64 21.70 -12.56
CA GLU A 191 13.07 21.95 -12.36
C GLU A 191 13.92 20.97 -13.17
N ALA A 192 13.58 19.68 -13.14
CA ALA A 192 14.23 18.64 -13.92
C ALA A 192 14.19 18.92 -15.43
N ARG A 193 13.07 19.42 -15.98
CA ARG A 193 12.97 19.86 -17.39
C ARG A 193 13.98 20.95 -17.73
N GLY A 194 14.18 21.90 -16.81
CA GLY A 194 15.19 22.96 -16.95
C GLY A 194 16.63 22.43 -17.07
N LEU A 195 16.92 21.29 -16.43
CA LEU A 195 18.23 20.64 -16.45
C LEU A 195 18.49 19.80 -17.72
N VAL A 196 17.43 19.37 -18.41
CA VAL A 196 17.52 18.43 -19.57
C VAL A 196 17.46 19.16 -20.93
N ALA A 197 17.52 20.49 -20.95
CA ALA A 197 17.49 21.31 -22.17
C ALA A 197 16.20 21.14 -23.02
N GLY A 198 15.05 21.09 -22.33
CA GLY A 198 13.79 21.59 -22.89
C GLY A 198 12.78 20.57 -23.37
N ASP A 199 13.12 19.29 -23.55
CA ASP A 199 12.15 18.30 -24.03
C ASP A 199 12.47 16.88 -23.57
N PHE A 200 11.48 16.22 -22.94
CA PHE A 200 11.57 14.81 -22.59
C PHE A 200 11.44 13.85 -23.78
N VAL A 201 11.52 14.36 -25.02
CA VAL A 201 11.43 13.61 -26.29
C VAL A 201 12.48 12.49 -26.40
N THR A 202 13.51 12.50 -25.57
CA THR A 202 14.54 11.44 -25.49
C THR A 202 14.26 10.37 -24.43
N LEU A 203 13.14 10.45 -23.71
CA LEU A 203 12.75 9.45 -22.72
C LEU A 203 12.64 8.07 -23.35
N ARG A 204 13.48 7.16 -22.87
CA ARG A 204 13.32 5.74 -23.16
C ARG A 204 12.22 5.20 -22.27
N ILE A 205 11.10 4.83 -22.88
CA ILE A 205 9.96 4.12 -22.27
C ILE A 205 9.84 2.76 -22.95
N THR A 206 9.73 1.70 -22.15
CA THR A 206 9.57 0.34 -22.64
C THR A 206 8.10 0.01 -22.93
N PRO A 207 7.80 -0.92 -23.84
CA PRO A 207 6.43 -1.39 -24.06
C PRO A 207 5.76 -1.93 -22.80
N GLU A 208 6.53 -2.58 -21.93
CA GLU A 208 6.04 -3.12 -20.66
C GLU A 208 5.61 -2.02 -19.69
N GLU A 209 6.40 -0.96 -19.54
CA GLU A 209 6.04 0.21 -18.72
C GLU A 209 4.80 0.92 -19.25
N LEU A 210 4.70 1.08 -20.57
CA LEU A 210 3.52 1.71 -21.16
C LEU A 210 2.26 0.84 -20.96
N ALA A 211 2.38 -0.47 -21.10
CA ALA A 211 1.28 -1.40 -20.82
C ALA A 211 0.86 -1.37 -19.34
N GLN A 212 1.83 -1.21 -18.43
CA GLN A 212 1.58 -1.09 -17.00
C GLN A 212 0.84 0.22 -16.67
N ILE A 213 1.32 1.36 -17.17
CA ILE A 213 0.64 2.66 -17.04
C ILE A 213 -0.79 2.58 -17.58
N ASN A 214 -1.01 1.95 -18.73
CA ASN A 214 -2.36 1.77 -19.29
C ASN A 214 -3.28 0.96 -18.38
N ARG A 215 -2.78 -0.13 -17.79
CA ARG A 215 -3.54 -0.93 -16.82
C ARG A 215 -3.93 -0.07 -15.61
N ASP A 216 -2.99 0.72 -15.11
CA ASP A 216 -3.17 1.54 -13.92
C ASP A 216 -4.13 2.72 -14.16
N VAL A 217 -4.04 3.36 -15.34
CA VAL A 217 -5.03 4.33 -15.85
C VAL A 217 -6.43 3.70 -15.92
N GLY A 218 -6.52 2.44 -16.34
CA GLY A 218 -7.77 1.67 -16.29
C GLY A 218 -8.34 1.54 -14.87
N PHE A 219 -7.49 1.34 -13.87
CA PHE A 219 -7.91 1.31 -12.46
C PHE A 219 -8.38 2.68 -11.96
N VAL A 220 -7.70 3.75 -12.35
CA VAL A 220 -8.12 5.13 -12.02
C VAL A 220 -9.47 5.47 -12.65
N SER A 221 -9.69 5.06 -13.91
CA SER A 221 -10.99 5.22 -14.60
C SER A 221 -12.13 4.48 -13.88
N LEU A 222 -11.89 3.23 -13.46
CA LEU A 222 -12.86 2.46 -12.66
C LEU A 222 -13.19 3.16 -11.33
N ALA A 223 -12.19 3.76 -10.68
CA ALA A 223 -12.35 4.47 -9.42
C ALA A 223 -13.14 5.77 -9.59
N ALA A 224 -12.81 6.58 -10.59
CA ALA A 224 -13.53 7.81 -10.92
C ALA A 224 -15.03 7.54 -11.15
N ALA A 225 -15.34 6.51 -11.94
CA ALA A 225 -16.73 6.10 -12.20
C ALA A 225 -17.46 5.64 -10.93
N ALA A 226 -16.77 4.95 -10.01
CA ALA A 226 -17.36 4.45 -8.76
C ALA A 226 -17.64 5.57 -7.74
N LEU A 227 -16.78 6.58 -7.68
CA LEU A 227 -16.92 7.71 -6.75
C LEU A 227 -18.01 8.70 -7.20
N GLY A 228 -18.26 8.79 -8.50
CA GLY A 228 -19.34 9.55 -9.10
C GLY A 228 -19.15 11.08 -9.09
N PRO A 229 -20.03 11.80 -9.80
CA PRO A 229 -19.90 13.23 -10.01
C PRO A 229 -20.12 13.98 -8.69
N GLY A 230 -19.11 14.74 -8.25
CA GLY A 230 -19.16 15.55 -7.03
C GLY A 230 -18.25 15.06 -5.91
N ASN A 231 -17.73 13.83 -5.99
CA ASN A 231 -16.66 13.38 -5.11
C ASN A 231 -15.36 14.14 -5.46
N VAL A 232 -14.60 14.59 -4.45
CA VAL A 232 -13.38 15.37 -4.68
C VAL A 232 -12.29 14.51 -5.28
N LEU A 233 -12.01 13.34 -4.70
CA LEU A 233 -11.05 12.37 -5.21
C LEU A 233 -11.44 11.87 -6.62
N GLY A 234 -12.74 11.69 -6.86
CA GLY A 234 -13.25 11.36 -8.20
C GLY A 234 -12.88 12.42 -9.25
N ARG A 235 -12.98 13.70 -8.90
CA ARG A 235 -12.57 14.80 -9.81
C ARG A 235 -11.06 14.86 -10.03
N GLU A 236 -10.26 14.56 -9.01
CA GLU A 236 -8.80 14.47 -9.15
C GLU A 236 -8.41 13.34 -10.12
N PHE A 237 -9.09 12.18 -10.01
CA PHE A 237 -8.91 11.10 -10.97
C PHE A 237 -9.35 11.49 -12.39
N GLU A 238 -10.50 12.15 -12.54
CA GLU A 238 -10.94 12.65 -13.86
C GLU A 238 -9.98 13.68 -14.45
N ALA A 239 -9.41 14.57 -13.63
CA ALA A 239 -8.42 15.55 -14.05
C ALA A 239 -7.15 14.85 -14.55
N PHE A 240 -6.58 13.95 -13.74
CA PHE A 240 -5.43 13.13 -14.15
C PHE A 240 -5.68 12.38 -15.46
N LEU A 241 -6.83 11.73 -15.60
CA LEU A 241 -7.20 11.00 -16.82
C LEU A 241 -7.26 11.92 -18.03
N GLY A 242 -7.85 13.11 -17.89
CA GLY A 242 -7.94 14.09 -18.99
C GLY A 242 -6.60 14.69 -19.40
N GLU A 243 -5.62 14.72 -18.49
CA GLU A 243 -4.26 15.20 -18.77
C GLU A 243 -3.39 14.13 -19.43
N ILE A 244 -3.51 12.87 -19.01
CA ILE A 244 -2.65 11.77 -19.49
C ILE A 244 -3.21 11.05 -20.74
N ASP A 245 -4.53 10.99 -20.90
CA ASP A 245 -5.24 10.42 -22.06
C ASP A 245 -5.97 11.55 -22.81
N THR A 246 -5.20 12.36 -23.54
CA THR A 246 -5.74 13.53 -24.26
C THR A 246 -6.64 13.15 -25.44
N GLY A 247 -6.48 11.95 -25.99
CA GLY A 247 -7.34 11.38 -27.01
C GLY A 247 -8.71 10.94 -26.47
N GLY A 248 -8.79 10.65 -25.17
CA GLY A 248 -9.99 10.18 -24.47
C GLY A 248 -10.45 8.81 -24.94
N ASP A 249 -9.54 7.98 -25.44
CA ASP A 249 -9.85 6.64 -25.97
C ASP A 249 -9.75 5.52 -24.91
N GLY A 250 -9.36 5.88 -23.69
CA GLY A 250 -9.18 4.98 -22.56
C GLY A 250 -7.82 4.31 -22.53
N ALA A 251 -6.87 4.71 -23.39
CA ALA A 251 -5.51 4.22 -23.43
C ALA A 251 -4.52 5.37 -23.62
N VAL A 252 -3.38 5.29 -22.94
CA VAL A 252 -2.28 6.24 -23.07
C VAL A 252 -1.31 5.74 -24.13
N SER A 253 -1.14 6.50 -25.20
CA SER A 253 -0.08 6.28 -26.19
C SER A 253 1.27 6.81 -25.71
N PHE A 254 2.35 6.40 -26.37
CA PHE A 254 3.68 6.94 -26.08
C PHE A 254 3.74 8.46 -26.25
N ILE A 255 3.06 9.01 -27.27
CA ILE A 255 3.06 10.45 -27.53
C ILE A 255 2.33 11.18 -26.41
N GLU A 256 1.16 10.69 -26.01
CA GLU A 256 0.38 11.30 -24.92
C GLU A 256 1.12 11.26 -23.59
N LEU A 257 1.85 10.17 -23.30
CA LEU A 257 2.67 10.09 -22.10
C LEU A 257 3.83 11.10 -22.10
N ILE A 258 4.47 11.30 -23.26
CA ILE A 258 5.52 12.31 -23.42
C ILE A 258 4.93 13.71 -23.29
N ASP A 259 3.79 13.98 -23.92
CA ASP A 259 3.10 15.26 -23.85
C ASP A 259 2.68 15.58 -22.41
N TYR A 260 2.09 14.62 -21.71
CA TYR A 260 1.76 14.72 -20.28
C TYR A 260 2.98 15.10 -19.45
N VAL A 261 4.06 14.33 -19.56
CA VAL A 261 5.31 14.60 -18.83
C VAL A 261 5.91 15.97 -19.19
N ASN A 262 5.76 16.40 -20.45
CA ASN A 262 6.19 17.70 -20.91
C ASN A 262 5.32 18.86 -20.44
N THR A 263 4.06 18.65 -20.02
CA THR A 263 3.18 19.70 -19.49
C THR A 263 3.18 19.78 -17.96
N LEU A 264 3.68 18.75 -17.25
CA LEU A 264 3.72 18.72 -15.78
C LEU A 264 4.46 19.92 -15.16
N GLY A 265 3.71 20.82 -14.53
CA GLY A 265 4.21 22.04 -13.87
C GLY A 265 4.34 23.27 -14.77
N GLU A 266 3.72 23.30 -15.95
CA GLU A 266 3.49 24.56 -16.70
C GLU A 266 2.46 25.46 -16.01
#